data_AF-A0A3D6DLB1-F1
#
_entry.id   AF-A0A3D6DLB1-F1
#
_cell.length_a   1.000
_cell.length_b   1.000
_cell.length_c   1.000
_cell.angle_alpha   90.00
_cell.angle_beta   90.00
_cell.angle_gamma   90.00
#
_symmetry.space_group_name_H-M   'P 1'
#
loop_
_entity.id
_entity.type
_entity.pdbx_description
1 polymer ?
#
loop_
_entity_poly.entity_id
_entity_poly.type
_entity_poly.pdbx_seq_one_letter_code
_entity_poly.pdbx_strand_id
1 'polypeptide(L)' 'NQVAQIITYGTMAAKSSIRDTARVLDLPLGDADRIAKLVPNIKLANIFSLDDAALKDKLRSDEFGQVKELQEIFQGDDLA' A
#
# COMPACT_ATOMS: atom_id res chain seq x y z
N ASN A 1 -9.85 -22.73 -37.94
CA ASN A 1 -9.38 -21.63 -37.06
C ASN A 1 -10.03 -21.73 -35.69
N GLN A 2 -9.54 -22.62 -34.82
CA GLN A 2 -10.06 -22.84 -33.47
C GLN A 2 -8.92 -22.81 -32.43
N VAL A 3 -8.10 -21.76 -32.49
CA VAL A 3 -7.04 -21.51 -31.50
C VAL A 3 -7.23 -20.09 -31.00
N ALA A 4 -7.31 -19.94 -29.67
CA ALA A 4 -7.36 -18.66 -28.98
C ALA A 4 -6.42 -18.70 -27.77
N GLN A 5 -5.93 -17.54 -27.36
CA GLN A 5 -5.08 -17.41 -26.17
C GLN A 5 -5.92 -17.16 -24.92
N ILE A 6 -5.46 -17.68 -23.78
CA ILE A 6 -6.04 -17.36 -22.47
C ILE A 6 -5.55 -15.97 -22.08
N ILE A 7 -6.48 -15.07 -21.77
CA ILE A 7 -6.17 -13.75 -21.23
C ILE A 7 -6.13 -13.77 -19.70
N THR A 8 -5.43 -12.80 -19.11
CA THR A 8 -5.48 -12.54 -17.67
C THR A 8 -6.07 -11.17 -17.42
N TYR A 9 -6.85 -11.03 -16.36
CA TYR A 9 -7.32 -9.74 -15.89
C TYR A 9 -6.39 -9.27 -14.78
N GLY A 10 -5.72 -8.14 -15.02
CA GLY A 10 -4.92 -7.48 -13.99
C GLY A 10 -5.83 -6.91 -12.90
N THR A 11 -5.47 -7.11 -11.64
CA THR A 11 -6.09 -6.40 -10.52
C THR A 11 -5.32 -5.11 -10.24
N MET A 12 -5.99 -4.11 -9.67
CA MET A 12 -5.33 -2.86 -9.31
C MET A 12 -4.33 -3.10 -8.17
N ALA A 13 -3.04 -2.83 -8.44
CA ALA A 13 -2.00 -2.97 -7.44
C ALA A 13 -2.09 -1.83 -6.42
N ALA A 14 -1.98 -2.14 -5.12
CA ALA A 14 -2.16 -1.17 -4.03
C ALA A 14 -1.36 0.12 -4.19
N LYS A 15 -0.07 0.02 -4.55
CA LYS A 15 0.81 1.19 -4.77
C LYS A 15 0.38 2.05 -5.96
N SER A 16 -0.12 1.43 -7.02
CA SER A 16 -0.67 2.17 -8.17
C SER A 16 -1.95 2.87 -7.78
N SER A 17 -2.85 2.18 -7.07
CA SER A 17 -4.13 2.73 -6.63
C SER A 17 -3.97 4.00 -5.79
N ILE A 18 -2.97 4.06 -4.90
CA ILE A 18 -2.67 5.27 -4.12
C ILE A 18 -2.27 6.43 -5.02
N ARG A 19 -1.40 6.20 -6.00
CA ARG A 19 -0.94 7.24 -6.94
C ARG A 19 -2.06 7.69 -7.87
N ASP A 20 -2.90 6.77 -8.31
CA ASP A 20 -4.00 7.04 -9.22
C ASP A 20 -5.09 7.87 -8.53
N THR A 21 -5.44 7.54 -7.28
CA THR A 21 -6.37 8.34 -6.47
C THR A 21 -5.82 9.71 -6.12
N ALA A 22 -4.53 9.82 -5.80
CA ALA A 22 -3.89 11.11 -5.54
C ALA A 22 -3.93 12.05 -6.75
N ARG A 23 -3.75 11.52 -7.97
CA ARG A 23 -3.91 12.30 -9.22
C ARG A 23 -5.33 12.80 -9.41
N VAL A 24 -6.34 11.98 -9.10
CA VAL A 24 -7.75 12.37 -9.23
C VAL A 24 -8.11 13.48 -8.24
N LEU A 25 -7.48 13.49 -7.07
CA LEU A 25 -7.66 14.50 -6.03
C LEU A 25 -6.72 15.71 -6.18
N ASP A 26 -6.00 15.83 -7.30
CA ASP A 26 -5.01 16.89 -7.56
C ASP A 26 -3.96 17.07 -6.43
N LEU A 27 -3.58 15.97 -5.76
CA LEU A 27 -2.57 15.97 -4.72
C LEU A 27 -1.13 15.96 -5.30
N PRO A 28 -0.13 16.53 -4.59
CA PRO A 28 1.25 16.50 -5.03
C PRO A 28 1.77 15.07 -5.25
N LEU A 29 2.33 14.81 -6.43
CA LEU A 29 2.83 13.48 -6.81
C LEU A 29 3.98 12.99 -5.92
N GLY A 30 4.78 13.91 -5.37
CA GLY A 30 5.87 13.58 -4.45
C GLY A 30 5.35 12.93 -3.15
N ASP A 31 4.30 13.50 -2.58
CA ASP A 31 3.69 12.99 -1.35
C ASP A 31 2.97 11.67 -1.59
N ALA A 32 2.25 11.57 -2.72
CA ALA A 32 1.62 10.32 -3.15
C ALA A 32 2.63 9.18 -3.33
N ASP A 33 3.80 9.48 -3.94
CA ASP A 33 4.87 8.50 -4.10
C ASP A 33 5.51 8.09 -2.77
N ARG A 34 5.70 9.06 -1.85
CA ARG A 34 6.19 8.80 -0.49
C ARG A 34 5.28 7.83 0.24
N ILE A 35 3.97 8.11 0.28
CA ILE A 35 2.97 7.25 0.93
C ILE A 35 2.93 5.87 0.27
N ALA A 36 2.97 5.80 -1.06
CA ALA A 36 2.96 4.52 -1.78
C ALA A 36 4.18 3.63 -1.45
N LYS A 37 5.34 4.22 -1.14
CA LYS A 37 6.55 3.47 -0.75
C LYS A 37 6.48 2.89 0.66
N LEU A 38 5.65 3.45 1.55
CA LEU A 38 5.45 2.92 2.90
C LEU A 38 4.69 1.58 2.91
N VAL A 39 3.98 1.26 1.83
CA VAL A 39 3.20 0.02 1.73
C VAL A 39 4.14 -1.17 1.46
N PRO A 40 4.26 -2.15 2.37
CA PRO A 40 5.06 -3.36 2.17
C PRO A 40 4.37 -4.30 1.17
N ASN A 41 5.09 -5.31 0.67
CA ASN A 41 4.55 -6.31 -0.25
C ASN A 41 3.79 -7.44 0.48
N ILE A 42 2.90 -7.08 1.42
CA ILE A 42 1.98 -8.00 2.11
C ILE A 42 0.53 -7.53 1.98
N LYS A 43 -0.43 -8.38 2.37
CA LYS A 43 -1.84 -8.00 2.35
C LYS A 43 -2.08 -6.83 3.31
N LEU A 44 -2.72 -5.77 2.83
CA LEU A 44 -3.04 -4.58 3.62
C LEU A 44 -3.83 -4.89 4.89
N ALA A 45 -4.75 -5.86 4.83
CA ALA A 45 -5.51 -6.30 6.01
C ALA A 45 -4.61 -6.77 7.16
N ASN A 46 -3.49 -7.45 6.85
CA ASN A 46 -2.55 -7.96 7.84
C ASN A 46 -1.78 -6.83 8.55
N ILE A 47 -1.67 -5.65 7.92
CA ILE A 47 -0.95 -4.51 8.48
C ILE A 47 -1.73 -3.90 9.66
N PHE A 48 -3.06 -3.94 9.61
CA PHE A 48 -3.93 -3.31 10.61
C PHE A 48 -4.54 -4.31 11.59
N SER A 49 -4.52 -5.61 11.29
CA SER A 49 -5.14 -6.66 12.12
C SER A 49 -4.16 -7.50 12.93
N LEU A 50 -2.88 -7.54 12.55
CA LEU A 50 -1.89 -8.36 13.24
C LEU A 50 -1.16 -7.56 14.33
N ASP A 51 -0.76 -8.29 15.38
CA ASP A 51 0.06 -7.74 16.45
C ASP A 51 1.49 -7.41 15.97
N ASP A 52 2.13 -6.48 16.66
CA ASP A 52 3.50 -6.03 16.36
C ASP A 52 4.53 -7.16 16.32
N ALA A 53 4.37 -8.19 17.16
CA ALA A 53 5.25 -9.34 17.18
C ALA A 53 5.13 -10.18 15.89
N ALA A 54 3.91 -10.38 15.39
CA ALA A 54 3.65 -11.10 14.16
C ALA A 54 4.05 -10.28 12.91
N LEU A 55 4.00 -8.96 13.00
CA LEU A 55 4.49 -8.06 11.95
C LEU A 55 6.02 -8.08 11.85
N LYS A 56 6.73 -8.07 12.99
CA LYS A 56 8.21 -8.17 13.00
C LYS A 56 8.74 -9.48 12.44
N ASP A 57 7.99 -10.57 12.57
CA ASP A 57 8.37 -11.87 11.99
C ASP A 57 8.22 -11.89 10.46
N LYS A 58 7.20 -11.20 9.94
CA LYS A 58 6.87 -11.19 8.50
C LYS A 58 7.53 -10.08 7.70
N LEU A 59 8.03 -9.05 8.37
CA LEU A 59 8.59 -7.85 7.74
C LEU A 59 10.09 -7.77 8.02
N ARG A 60 10.81 -7.15 7.08
CA ARG A 60 12.20 -6.79 7.31
C ARG A 60 12.29 -5.59 8.26
N SER A 61 13.45 -5.38 8.88
CA SER A 61 13.66 -4.30 9.85
C SER A 61 13.36 -2.91 9.28
N ASP A 62 13.64 -2.69 8.00
CA ASP A 62 13.34 -1.47 7.25
C ASP A 62 11.84 -1.31 6.96
N GLU A 63 11.16 -2.39 6.54
CA GLU A 63 9.73 -2.39 6.28
C GLU A 63 8.88 -2.21 7.55
N PHE A 64 9.36 -2.71 8.69
CA PHE A 64 8.66 -2.52 9.97
C PHE A 64 8.54 -1.04 10.34
N GLY A 65 9.60 -0.26 10.13
CA GLY A 65 9.57 1.19 10.37
C GLY A 65 8.56 1.91 9.46
N GLN A 66 8.55 1.53 8.17
CA GLN A 66 7.59 2.08 7.19
C GLN A 66 6.14 1.74 7.53
N VAL A 67 5.89 0.52 8.02
CA VAL A 67 4.56 0.09 8.46
C VAL A 67 4.10 0.84 9.70
N LYS A 68 5.01 1.15 10.62
CA LYS A 68 4.68 1.99 11.79
C LYS A 68 4.30 3.40 11.39
N GLU A 69 5.07 4.03 10.51
CA GLU A 69 4.71 5.33 9.95
C GLU A 69 3.35 5.28 9.23
N LEU A 70 3.09 4.21 8.47
CA LEU A 70 1.79 4.02 7.81
C LEU A 70 0.62 3.86 8.81
N GLN A 71 0.83 3.17 9.93
CA GLN A 71 -0.17 3.05 11.00
C GLN A 71 -0.43 4.39 11.69
N GLU A 72 0.61 5.21 11.89
CA GLU A 72 0.49 6.55 12.45
C GLU A 72 -0.30 7.47 11.52
N ILE A 73 0.00 7.48 10.21
CA ILE A 73 -0.74 8.25 9.22
C ILE A 73 -2.22 7.85 9.17
N PHE A 74 -2.53 6.56 9.34
CA PHE A 74 -3.92 6.08 9.38
C PHE A 74 -4.68 6.54 10.64
N GLN A 75 -3.99 6.66 11.78
CA GLN A 75 -4.58 7.13 13.04
C GLN A 75 -4.58 8.66 13.16
N GLY A 76 -3.75 9.35 12.38
CA GLY A 76 -3.65 10.80 12.34
C GLY A 76 -4.94 11.41 11.81
N ASP A 77 -5.66 12.13 12.67
CA ASP A 77 -6.93 12.80 12.36
C ASP A 77 -6.69 14.22 11.82
N ASP A 78 -5.67 14.38 10.96
CA ASP A 78 -5.24 15.70 10.45
C ASP A 78 -6.17 16.14 9.30
N LEU A 79 -7.46 16.32 9.64
CA LEU A 79 -8.38 17.19 8.93
C LEU A 79 -8.39 18.55 9.63
N ALA A 80 -7.36 19.35 9.37
CA ALA A 80 -7.36 20.79 9.62
C ALA A 80 -7.43 21.55 8.30
#